data_AF-A0A060PTM3-F1
#
_entry.id   AF-A0A060PTM3-F1
#
_cell.length_a   1.000
_cell.length_b   1.000
_cell.length_c   1.000
_cell.angle_alpha   90.00
_cell.angle_beta   90.00
_cell.angle_gamma   90.00
#
_symmetry.space_group_name_H-M   'P 1'
#
loop_
_entity.id
_entity.type
_entity.pdbx_description
1 polymer ?
#
loop_
_entity_poly.entity_id
_entity_poly.type
_entity_poly.pdbx_seq_one_letter_code
_entity_poly.pdbx_strand_id
1 'polypeptide(L)'
;MDFSKAFGLVYKALDYRALRQDMIASNIANVDTPFYRPKDLDFESVLAKKKAEIFENQSSKVLPLAHTNPRHLDFENSAKDGASLFFRDGHLAKK
;
A
#
# COMPACT_ATOMS: atom_id res chain seq x y z
N MET A 1 -2.88 16.47 -27.41
CA MET A 1 -3.96 15.90 -26.58
C MET A 1 -3.41 15.78 -25.18
N ASP A 2 -3.88 16.63 -24.28
CA ASP A 2 -3.41 16.65 -22.90
C ASP A 2 -4.16 15.58 -22.11
N PHE A 3 -3.49 14.47 -21.77
CA PHE A 3 -4.10 13.40 -21.00
C PHE A 3 -4.17 13.83 -19.53
N SER A 4 -5.35 13.80 -18.93
CA SER A 4 -5.52 14.12 -17.50
C SER A 4 -4.60 13.25 -16.65
N LYS A 5 -3.96 13.84 -15.63
CA LYS A 5 -3.15 13.13 -14.62
C LYS A 5 -3.87 11.92 -14.00
N ALA A 6 -5.20 11.93 -14.04
CA ALA A 6 -6.06 10.83 -13.62
C ALA A 6 -5.85 9.53 -14.39
N PHE A 7 -5.45 9.58 -15.67
CA PHE A 7 -5.35 8.40 -16.52
C PHE A 7 -4.36 7.38 -15.96
N GLY A 8 -3.14 7.81 -15.61
CA GLY A 8 -2.14 6.94 -15.01
C GLY A 8 -2.57 6.32 -13.67
N LEU A 9 -3.37 7.04 -12.87
CA LEU A 9 -3.94 6.51 -11.63
C LEU A 9 -4.97 5.41 -11.90
N VAL A 10 -5.86 5.62 -12.87
CA VAL A 10 -6.92 4.66 -13.20
C VAL A 10 -6.36 3.34 -13.71
N TYR A 11 -5.32 3.35 -14.56
CA TYR A 11 -4.67 2.12 -15.01
C TYR A 11 -4.06 1.35 -13.84
N LYS A 12 -3.28 2.02 -12.98
CA LYS A 12 -2.72 1.38 -11.79
C LYS A 12 -3.81 0.83 -10.86
N ALA A 13 -4.90 1.56 -10.69
CA ALA A 13 -6.03 1.10 -9.88
C ALA A 13 -6.66 -0.18 -10.45
N LEU A 14 -6.75 -0.29 -11.78
CA LEU A 14 -7.26 -1.48 -12.45
C LEU A 14 -6.33 -2.68 -12.25
N ASP A 15 -5.02 -2.48 -12.39
CA ASP A 15 -4.01 -3.52 -12.16
C ASP A 15 -4.06 -4.05 -10.72
N TYR A 16 -4.13 -3.14 -9.73
CA TYR A 16 -4.25 -3.52 -8.33
C TYR A 16 -5.58 -4.22 -8.02
N ARG A 17 -6.66 -3.83 -8.70
CA ARG A 17 -7.95 -4.53 -8.58
C ARG A 17 -7.86 -5.95 -9.11
N ALA A 18 -7.19 -6.16 -10.25
CA ALA A 18 -6.94 -7.49 -10.80
C ALA A 18 -6.13 -8.35 -9.81
N LEU A 19 -5.03 -7.80 -9.28
CA LEU A 19 -4.21 -8.47 -8.26
C LEU A 19 -5.03 -8.90 -7.03
N ARG A 20 -5.95 -8.04 -6.56
CA ARG A 20 -6.83 -8.38 -5.44
C ARG A 20 -7.81 -9.50 -5.78
N GLN A 21 -8.33 -9.53 -7.01
CA GLN A 21 -9.19 -10.63 -7.47
C GLN A 21 -8.43 -11.95 -7.52
N ASP A 22 -7.18 -11.95 -8.00
CA ASP A 22 -6.33 -13.13 -8.01
C ASP A 22 -6.08 -13.67 -6.60
N MET A 23 -5.87 -12.78 -5.64
CA MET A 23 -5.71 -13.16 -4.22
C MET A 23 -7.01 -13.74 -3.64
N ILE A 24 -8.17 -13.16 -3.97
CA ILE A 24 -9.48 -13.71 -3.57
C ILE A 24 -9.68 -15.10 -4.16
N ALA A 25 -9.41 -15.27 -5.46
CA ALA A 25 -9.51 -16.55 -6.14
C ALA A 25 -8.58 -17.60 -5.50
N SER A 26 -7.35 -17.21 -5.18
CA SER A 26 -6.39 -18.07 -4.47
C SER A 26 -6.86 -18.45 -3.06
N ASN A 27 -7.47 -17.52 -2.32
CA ASN A 27 -8.04 -17.79 -1.00
C ASN A 27 -9.21 -18.78 -1.10
N ILE A 28 -10.09 -18.63 -2.11
CA ILE A 28 -11.22 -19.53 -2.35
C ILE A 28 -10.73 -20.92 -2.72
N ALA A 29 -9.74 -21.02 -3.63
CA ALA A 29 -9.20 -22.30 -4.07
C ALA A 29 -8.56 -23.11 -2.94
N ASN A 30 -7.99 -22.42 -1.95
CA ASN A 30 -7.28 -23.05 -0.83
C ASN A 30 -8.07 -23.08 0.49
N VAL A 31 -9.35 -22.69 0.47
CA VAL A 31 -10.16 -22.57 1.69
C VAL A 31 -10.22 -23.87 2.50
N ASP A 32 -10.26 -25.01 1.81
CA ASP A 32 -10.35 -26.34 2.42
C ASP A 32 -8.97 -27.01 2.61
N THR A 33 -7.87 -26.29 2.34
CA THR A 33 -6.52 -26.84 2.55
C THR A 33 -6.10 -26.68 4.02
N PRO A 34 -5.74 -27.78 4.73
CA PRO A 34 -5.32 -27.69 6.12
C PRO A 34 -4.16 -26.71 6.31
N PHE A 35 -4.19 -25.94 7.41
CA PHE A 35 -3.19 -24.92 7.77
C PHE A 35 -3.07 -23.72 6.82
N TYR A 36 -3.98 -23.54 5.85
CA TYR A 36 -3.97 -22.37 4.99
C TYR A 36 -4.35 -21.09 5.74
N ARG A 37 -3.64 -19.99 5.41
CA ARG A 37 -3.90 -18.67 5.97
C ARG A 37 -4.22 -17.67 4.85
N PRO A 38 -5.47 -17.19 4.77
CA PRO A 38 -5.88 -16.27 3.71
C PRO A 38 -5.19 -14.93 3.86
N LYS A 39 -4.82 -14.34 2.71
CA LYS A 39 -4.15 -13.03 2.65
C LYS A 39 -5.10 -11.98 2.05
N ASP A 40 -4.92 -10.72 2.42
CA ASP A 40 -5.53 -9.56 1.74
C ASP A 40 -4.50 -8.42 1.65
N LEU A 41 -4.81 -7.45 0.80
CA LEU A 41 -4.06 -6.22 0.61
C LEU A 41 -4.97 -5.03 0.87
N ASP A 42 -4.46 -4.00 1.56
CA ASP A 42 -5.22 -2.78 1.84
C ASP A 42 -5.22 -1.84 0.62
N PHE A 43 -6.03 -2.21 -0.38
CA PHE A 43 -6.14 -1.50 -1.65
C PHE A 43 -6.57 -0.04 -1.48
N GLU A 44 -7.52 0.20 -0.59
CA GLU A 44 -8.13 1.52 -0.40
C GLU A 44 -7.11 2.54 0.11
N SER A 45 -6.29 2.16 1.10
CA SER A 45 -5.26 3.07 1.63
C SER A 45 -4.16 3.34 0.61
N VAL A 46 -3.73 2.33 -0.15
CA VAL A 46 -2.73 2.49 -1.21
C VAL A 46 -3.25 3.39 -2.33
N LEU A 47 -4.50 3.19 -2.77
CA LEU A 47 -5.13 4.02 -3.79
C LEU A 47 -5.29 5.46 -3.30
N ALA A 48 -5.71 5.66 -2.05
CA ALA A 48 -5.83 6.98 -1.45
C ALA A 48 -4.47 7.70 -1.37
N LYS A 49 -3.40 6.99 -0.97
CA LYS A 49 -2.02 7.53 -0.97
C LYS A 49 -1.56 7.92 -2.36
N LYS A 50 -1.78 7.08 -3.38
CA LYS A 50 -1.38 7.37 -4.77
C LYS A 50 -2.22 8.49 -5.40
N LYS A 51 -3.51 8.59 -5.07
CA LYS A 51 -4.35 9.74 -5.40
C LYS A 51 -3.77 11.01 -4.79
N ALA A 52 -3.47 10.99 -3.49
CA ALA A 52 -2.91 12.13 -2.80
C ALA A 52 -1.61 12.55 -3.48
N GLU A 53 -0.64 11.66 -3.68
CA GLU A 53 0.65 11.94 -4.35
C GLU A 53 0.51 12.61 -5.74
N ILE A 54 -0.47 12.20 -6.56
CA ILE A 54 -0.63 12.71 -7.93
C ILE A 54 -1.36 14.05 -7.99
N PHE A 55 -2.39 14.22 -7.16
CA PHE A 55 -3.30 15.38 -7.22
C PHE A 55 -3.00 16.44 -6.18
N GLU A 56 -2.59 16.01 -5.00
CA GLU A 56 -2.19 16.88 -3.91
C GLU A 56 -0.67 16.82 -3.88
N ASN A 57 0.03 17.93 -4.16
CA ASN A 57 1.48 18.01 -3.96
C ASN A 57 1.79 17.97 -2.45
N GLN A 58 1.37 16.91 -1.76
CA GLN A 58 1.83 16.53 -0.44
C GLN A 58 3.26 16.03 -0.64
N SER A 59 4.18 16.98 -0.87
CA SER A 59 5.56 16.82 -0.46
C SER A 59 5.48 16.26 0.94
N SER A 60 5.97 15.03 1.10
CA SER A 60 5.87 14.26 2.33
C SER A 60 6.15 15.21 3.49
N LYS A 61 5.18 15.41 4.37
CA LYS A 61 5.32 16.32 5.53
C LYS A 61 6.21 15.64 6.57
N VAL A 62 7.36 15.14 6.12
CA VAL A 62 8.43 14.57 6.90
C VAL A 62 9.24 15.77 7.32
N LEU A 63 9.05 16.19 8.57
CA LEU A 63 9.96 17.16 9.16
C LEU A 63 11.32 16.48 9.25
N PRO A 64 12.39 17.09 8.72
CA PRO A 64 13.73 16.55 8.90
C PRO A 64 14.03 16.52 10.41
N LEU A 65 14.65 15.43 10.88
CA LEU A 65 15.18 15.41 12.24
C LEU A 65 16.27 16.47 12.35
N ALA A 66 16.29 17.20 13.46
CA ALA A 66 17.34 18.18 13.72
C ALA A 66 18.65 17.45 14.09
N HIS A 67 19.70 17.62 13.29
CA HIS A 67 21.04 17.13 13.61
C HIS A 67 21.74 18.17 14.49
N THR A 68 21.88 17.88 15.78
CA THR A 68 22.57 18.79 16.72
C THR A 68 24.08 18.59 16.74
N ASN A 69 24.57 17.46 16.24
CA ASN A 69 26.00 17.15 16.18
C ASN A 69 26.32 16.34 14.91
N PRO A 70 27.41 16.67 14.20
CA PRO A 70 27.80 15.99 12.95
C PRO A 70 28.17 14.51 13.10
N ARG A 71 28.30 13.99 14.33
CA ARG A 71 28.60 12.57 14.59
C ARG A 71 27.35 11.71 14.85
N HIS A 72 26.16 12.29 14.77
CA HIS A 72 24.91 11.54 14.92
C HIS A 72 24.68 10.64 13.70
N LEU A 73 24.14 9.45 13.94
CA LEU A 73 23.74 8.54 12.87
C LEU A 73 22.44 9.04 12.23
N ASP A 74 22.40 9.01 10.90
CA ASP A 74 21.20 9.31 10.14
C ASP A 74 20.15 8.22 10.38
N PHE A 75 18.91 8.64 10.66
CA PHE A 75 17.78 7.72 10.67
C PHE A 75 17.29 7.53 9.23
N GLU A 76 17.66 6.42 8.63
CA GLU A 76 17.06 5.91 7.39
C GLU A 76 15.61 5.54 7.69
N ASN A 77 14.69 6.43 7.32
CA ASN A 77 13.26 6.17 7.44
C ASN A 77 12.89 5.13 6.38
N SER A 78 13.07 3.85 6.72
CA SER A 78 12.54 2.71 5.97
C SER A 78 11.02 2.70 6.12
N ALA A 79 10.36 3.71 5.57
CA ALA A 79 8.94 3.66 5.33
C ALA A 79 8.72 2.44 4.44
N LYS A 80 8.17 1.37 5.02
CA LYS A 80 7.71 0.21 4.27
C LYS A 80 6.55 0.68 3.40
N ASP A 81 6.87 1.28 2.25
CA ASP A 81 5.92 1.76 1.25
C ASP A 81 5.43 0.59 0.36
N GLY A 82 5.73 -0.65 0.77
CA GLY A 82 5.13 -1.83 0.19
C GLY A 82 3.66 -1.91 0.59
N ALA A 83 2.81 -2.31 -0.37
CA ALA A 83 1.44 -2.72 -0.09
C ALA A 83 1.46 -3.70 1.09
N SER A 84 0.86 -3.29 2.19
CA SER A 84 0.86 -4.08 3.41
C SER A 84 -0.04 -5.29 3.19
N LEU A 85 0.59 -6.43 2.88
CA LEU A 85 -0.07 -7.73 2.85
C LEU A 85 -0.38 -8.13 4.29
N PHE A 86 -1.65 -8.42 4.56
CA PHE A 86 -2.11 -8.88 5.85
C PHE A 86 -2.75 -10.25 5.73
N PHE A 87 -2.77 -10.99 6.83
CA PHE A 87 -3.62 -12.19 6.92
C PHE A 87 -5.04 -11.76 7.30
N ARG A 88 -6.06 -12.47 6.81
CA ARG A 88 -7.46 -12.22 7.15
C ARG A 88 -7.88 -13.01 8.39
N ASP A 89 -7.02 -13.07 9.40
CA ASP A 89 -7.41 -13.61 10.70
C ASP A 89 -8.42 -12.64 11.34
N GLY A 90 -9.61 -13.14 11.66
CA GLY A 90 -10.79 -12.34 12.04
C GLY A 90 -10.64 -11.45 13.28
N HIS A 91 -9.46 -11.42 13.92
CA HIS A 91 -9.12 -10.56 15.04
C HIS A 91 -8.12 -9.42 14.72
N LEU A 92 -7.46 -9.43 13.55
CA LEU A 92 -6.50 -8.39 13.15
C LEU A 92 -6.92 -7.56 11.92
N ALA A 93 -8.05 -7.85 11.29
CA ALA A 93 -8.53 -7.11 10.13
C ALA A 93 -9.17 -5.77 10.56
N LYS A 94 -8.38 -4.69 10.48
CA LYS A 94 -8.71 -3.27 10.73
C LYS A 94 -8.61 -2.79 12.18
N LYS A 95 -7.51 -2.08 12.46
CA LYS A 95 -7.52 -0.84 13.25
C LYS A 95 -6.75 0.22 12.47
#